data_AF-A0AAW1HVE4-F1
#
_entry.id   AF-A0AAW1HVE4-F1
#
_cell.length_a   1.000
_cell.length_b   1.000
_cell.length_c   1.000
_cell.angle_alpha   90.00
_cell.angle_beta   90.00
_cell.angle_gamma   90.00
#
_symmetry.space_group_name_H-M   'P 1'
#
loop_
_entity.id
_entity.type
_entity.pdbx_description
1 polymer ?
#
loop_
_entity_poly.entity_id
_entity_poly.type
_entity_poly.pdbx_seq_one_letter_code
_entity_poly.pdbx_strand_id
1 'polypeptide(L)'
;QYIDTKEGKKVKDKNKQLKEATTDKDLESVINKVKQVDNTCAFTKCKKKVVDFAITCKYCNSRFCPTHGLPEIHGCGEAVRRDEKRKFLHPDTKLSEDKHDQAATKLQMKLKQLQQERKSKQGFGNKGKKK
;
A
#
# COMPACT_ATOMS: atom_id res chain seq x y z
N GLN A 1 -6.78 -24.18 4.46
CA GLN A 1 -6.53 -23.62 5.81
C GLN A 1 -5.47 -22.54 5.66
N TYR A 2 -5.84 -21.27 5.78
CA TYR A 2 -4.89 -20.15 5.67
C TYR A 2 -4.66 -19.63 7.09
N ILE A 3 -3.43 -19.72 7.56
CA ILE A 3 -3.05 -19.39 8.92
C ILE A 3 -2.74 -17.90 8.93
N ASP A 4 -3.70 -17.07 9.37
CA ASP A 4 -3.48 -15.66 9.68
C ASP A 4 -2.61 -15.55 10.95
N THR A 5 -1.29 -15.63 10.79
CA THR A 5 -0.38 -15.31 11.88
C THR A 5 -0.30 -13.79 12.01
N LYS A 6 -1.10 -13.23 12.92
CA LYS A 6 -0.94 -11.88 13.46
C LYS A 6 0.42 -11.76 14.16
N GLU A 7 1.51 -11.64 13.41
CA GLU A 7 2.83 -11.45 14.00
C GLU A 7 3.05 -9.95 14.27
N GLY A 8 3.28 -9.63 15.54
CA GLY A 8 3.49 -8.26 16.02
C GLY A 8 4.57 -7.50 15.27
N LYS A 9 4.47 -6.16 15.29
CA LYS A 9 5.42 -5.26 14.62
C LYS A 9 6.86 -5.56 15.04
N LYS A 10 7.66 -6.16 14.15
CA LYS A 10 9.10 -6.44 14.36
C LYS A 10 10.01 -5.24 14.05
N VAL A 11 9.41 -4.11 13.69
CA VAL A 11 10.07 -2.83 13.37
C VAL A 11 10.07 -1.92 14.60
N LYS A 12 11.20 -1.26 14.87
CA LYS A 12 11.34 -0.26 15.93
C LYS A 12 10.48 0.96 15.65
N ASP A 13 9.85 1.51 16.68
CA ASP A 13 9.21 2.81 16.59
C ASP A 13 10.26 3.92 16.64
N LYS A 14 10.72 4.34 15.45
CA LYS A 14 11.71 5.42 15.32
C LYS A 14 11.14 6.77 15.77
N ASN A 15 9.82 6.97 15.78
CA ASN A 15 9.21 8.25 16.17
C ASN A 15 9.46 8.55 17.65
N LYS A 16 9.33 7.52 18.51
CA LYS A 16 9.66 7.66 19.93
C LYS A 16 11.14 8.01 20.14
N GLN A 17 12.04 7.32 19.45
CA GLN A 17 13.49 7.54 19.56
C GLN A 17 13.91 8.91 19.02
N LEU A 18 13.24 9.41 17.98
CA LEU A 18 13.50 10.73 17.43
C LEU A 18 13.05 11.83 18.40
N LYS A 19 11.90 11.67 19.05
CA LYS A 19 11.40 12.62 20.06
C LYS A 19 12.36 12.72 21.24
N GLU A 20 12.87 11.59 21.72
CA GLU A 20 13.89 11.54 22.78
C GLU A 20 15.24 12.15 22.33
N ALA A 21 15.61 12.00 21.05
CA ALA A 21 16.84 12.60 20.52
C ALA A 21 16.77 14.13 20.41
N THR A 22 15.58 14.71 20.27
CA THR A 22 15.36 16.16 20.08
C THR A 22 15.16 16.96 21.37
N THR A 23 15.23 16.33 22.55
CA THR A 23 15.02 17.04 23.83
C THR A 23 16.19 17.91 24.26
N ASP A 24 17.38 17.71 23.67
CA ASP A 24 18.57 18.47 24.02
C ASP A 24 18.51 19.90 23.44
N LYS A 25 19.09 20.85 24.18
CA LYS A 25 19.20 22.25 23.76
C LYS A 25 20.43 22.52 22.89
N ASP A 26 21.36 21.58 22.82
CA ASP A 26 22.56 21.67 22.00
C ASP A 26 22.33 21.08 20.61
N LEU A 27 22.48 21.92 19.57
CA LEU A 27 22.18 21.57 18.19
C LEU A 27 23.11 20.46 17.66
N GLU A 28 24.39 20.48 18.04
CA GLU A 28 25.35 19.46 17.59
C GLU A 28 25.02 18.09 18.19
N SER A 29 24.66 18.04 19.47
CA SER A 29 24.17 16.83 20.13
C SER A 29 22.94 16.25 19.43
N VAL A 30 21.93 17.09 19.14
CA VAL A 30 20.70 16.64 18.46
C VAL A 30 21.00 16.06 17.07
N ILE A 31 21.82 16.76 16.27
CA ILE A 31 22.20 16.30 14.92
C ILE A 31 22.88 14.93 14.99
N ASN A 32 23.81 14.74 15.93
CA ASN A 32 24.51 13.47 16.10
C ASN A 32 23.58 12.35 16.54
N LYS A 33 22.65 12.60 17.48
CA LYS A 33 21.67 11.61 17.93
C LYS A 33 20.72 11.18 16.81
N VAL A 34 20.20 12.14 16.04
CA VAL A 34 19.33 11.85 14.88
C VAL A 34 20.06 11.00 13.84
N LYS A 35 21.30 11.37 13.50
CA LYS A 35 22.15 10.59 12.58
C LYS A 35 22.33 9.14 13.07
N GLN A 36 22.51 8.92 14.37
CA GLN A 36 22.66 7.57 14.93
C GLN A 36 21.39 6.73 14.78
N VAL A 37 20.21 7.32 15.02
CA VAL A 37 18.91 6.63 14.86
C VAL A 37 18.64 6.26 13.40
N ASP A 38 19.00 7.15 12.47
CA ASP A 38 18.83 6.91 11.03
C ASP A 38 19.81 5.86 10.49
N ASN A 39 21.05 5.91 10.96
CA ASN A 39 22.13 5.01 10.55
C ASN A 39 22.07 3.63 11.21
N THR A 40 21.02 3.32 11.97
CA THR A 40 20.86 2.02 12.62
C THR A 40 19.70 1.23 12.00
N CYS A 41 19.89 -0.08 11.87
CA CYS A 41 18.86 -1.00 11.39
C CYS A 41 17.56 -0.87 12.20
N ALA A 42 16.44 -0.71 11.50
CA ALA A 42 15.11 -0.53 12.09
C ALA A 42 14.52 -1.83 12.68
N PHE A 43 15.19 -2.98 12.55
CA PHE A 43 14.72 -4.22 13.16
C PHE A 43 14.95 -4.23 14.67
N THR A 44 13.93 -4.58 15.47
CA THR A 44 13.93 -4.50 16.95
C THR A 44 15.15 -5.12 17.62
N LYS A 45 15.56 -6.32 17.19
CA LYS A 45 16.69 -7.06 17.77
C LYS A 45 18.05 -6.74 17.14
N CYS A 46 18.11 -5.88 16.12
CA CYS A 46 19.34 -5.59 15.40
C CYS A 46 19.93 -4.23 15.80
N LYS A 47 21.24 -4.17 16.03
CA LYS A 47 21.99 -2.93 16.30
C LYS A 47 23.07 -2.64 15.25
N LYS A 48 23.01 -3.29 14.08
CA LYS A 48 23.98 -3.07 13.00
C LYS A 48 23.81 -1.66 12.42
N LYS A 49 24.94 -1.01 12.15
CA LYS A 49 25.00 0.26 11.42
C LYS A 49 24.73 0.00 9.93
N VAL A 50 23.98 0.88 9.30
CA VAL A 50 23.54 0.82 7.90
C VAL A 50 23.90 2.11 7.17
N VAL A 51 25.04 2.71 7.54
CA VAL A 51 25.54 3.96 6.96
C VAL A 51 25.82 3.79 5.48
N ASP A 52 26.63 2.78 5.13
CA ASP A 52 27.11 2.59 3.76
C ASP A 52 26.11 1.81 2.90
N PHE A 53 25.54 0.74 3.46
CA PHE A 53 24.61 -0.14 2.76
C PHE A 53 23.32 -0.33 3.58
N ALA A 54 22.26 0.30 3.11
CA ALA A 54 20.92 0.18 3.65
C ALA A 54 19.93 -0.26 2.57
N ILE A 55 19.07 -1.22 2.92
CA ILE A 55 17.92 -1.58 2.10
C ILE A 55 16.70 -0.87 2.69
N THR A 56 16.05 -0.03 1.88
CA THR A 56 14.82 0.67 2.26
C THR A 56 13.60 -0.13 1.80
N CYS A 57 12.71 -0.46 2.74
CA CYS A 57 11.47 -1.16 2.42
C CYS A 57 10.42 -0.19 1.85
N LYS A 58 9.79 -0.52 0.72
CA LYS A 58 8.75 0.30 0.06
C LYS A 58 7.44 0.42 0.85
N TYR A 59 7.18 -0.51 1.78
CA TYR A 59 5.91 -0.58 2.52
C TYR A 59 5.96 0.16 3.85
N CYS A 60 7.10 0.13 4.55
CA CYS A 60 7.27 0.78 5.85
C CYS A 60 8.32 1.92 5.83
N ASN A 61 8.93 2.20 4.67
CA ASN A 61 9.94 3.26 4.45
C ASN A 61 11.09 3.26 5.45
N SER A 62 11.36 2.10 6.07
CA SER A 62 12.40 1.93 7.07
C SER A 62 13.66 1.35 6.45
N ARG A 63 14.82 1.74 6.99
CA ARG A 63 16.16 1.28 6.57
C ARG A 63 16.58 0.04 7.37
N PHE A 64 17.01 -0.99 6.65
CA PHE A 64 17.45 -2.27 7.22
C PHE A 64 18.83 -2.66 6.71
N CYS A 65 19.54 -3.49 7.48
CA CYS A 65 20.77 -4.12 7.02
C CYS A 65 20.46 -5.25 6.01
N PRO A 66 21.45 -5.71 5.22
CA PRO A 66 21.24 -6.76 4.21
C PRO A 66 20.55 -8.03 4.76
N THR A 67 20.84 -8.41 6.01
CA THR A 67 20.24 -9.59 6.65
C THR A 67 18.78 -9.42 7.07
N HIS A 68 18.25 -8.19 7.17
CA HIS A 68 16.87 -7.91 7.60
C HIS A 68 16.09 -7.10 6.55
N GLY A 69 16.64 -6.92 5.35
CA GLY A 69 16.02 -6.14 4.28
C GLY A 69 14.79 -6.81 3.65
N LEU A 70 14.66 -8.13 3.79
CA LEU A 70 13.54 -8.86 3.21
C LEU A 70 12.23 -8.55 3.96
N PRO A 71 11.12 -8.24 3.26
CA PRO A 71 9.83 -7.94 3.85
C PRO A 71 9.29 -9.01 4.81
N GLU A 72 9.54 -10.29 4.52
CA GLU A 72 9.14 -11.40 5.38
C GLU A 72 9.77 -11.34 6.78
N ILE A 73 11.01 -10.86 6.87
CA ILE A 73 11.78 -10.87 8.12
C ILE A 73 11.29 -9.76 9.06
N HIS A 74 11.01 -8.57 8.53
CA HIS A 74 10.59 -7.41 9.32
C HIS A 74 9.07 -7.21 9.37
N GLY A 75 8.28 -8.13 8.81
CA GLY A 75 6.81 -8.17 8.94
C GLY A 75 6.03 -7.39 7.87
N CYS A 76 6.68 -6.95 6.80
CA CYS A 76 6.00 -6.38 5.62
C CYS A 76 5.62 -7.44 4.57
N GLY A 77 5.85 -8.73 4.83
CA GLY A 77 5.55 -9.83 3.90
C GLY A 77 4.10 -9.90 3.45
N GLU A 78 3.14 -9.66 4.36
CA GLU A 78 1.72 -9.65 3.97
C GLU A 78 1.36 -8.50 3.01
N ALA A 79 2.01 -7.35 3.17
CA ALA A 79 1.80 -6.21 2.28
C ALA A 79 2.34 -6.52 0.87
N VAL A 80 3.53 -7.13 0.79
CA VAL A 80 4.08 -7.65 -0.47
C VAL A 80 3.14 -8.67 -1.08
N ARG A 81 2.72 -9.66 -0.30
CA ARG A 81 1.86 -10.75 -0.78
C ARG A 81 0.54 -10.23 -1.35
N ARG A 82 -0.07 -9.23 -0.71
CA ARG A 82 -1.28 -8.59 -1.21
C ARG A 82 -1.04 -7.81 -2.50
N ASP A 83 0.06 -7.07 -2.57
CA ASP A 83 0.42 -6.29 -3.76
C ASP A 83 0.73 -7.19 -4.97
N GLU A 84 1.56 -8.22 -4.78
CA GLU A 84 1.88 -9.20 -5.80
C GLU A 84 0.64 -10.00 -6.23
N LYS A 85 -0.22 -10.39 -5.29
CA LYS A 85 -1.50 -11.03 -5.61
C LYS A 85 -2.38 -10.11 -6.47
N ARG A 86 -2.44 -8.82 -6.15
CA ARG A 86 -3.20 -7.84 -6.94
C ARG A 86 -2.64 -7.74 -8.36
N LYS A 87 -1.32 -7.60 -8.52
CA LYS A 87 -0.66 -7.54 -9.84
C LYS A 87 -0.85 -8.82 -10.64
N PHE A 88 -0.89 -9.96 -9.97
CA PHE A 88 -1.12 -11.24 -10.62
C PHE A 88 -2.58 -11.41 -11.09
N LEU A 89 -3.56 -11.06 -10.25
CA LEU A 89 -4.99 -11.15 -10.60
C LEU A 89 -5.40 -10.09 -11.62
N HIS A 90 -4.80 -8.91 -11.54
CA HIS A 90 -5.02 -7.79 -12.43
C HIS A 90 -3.67 -7.43 -13.03
N PRO A 91 -3.19 -8.20 -14.02
CA PRO A 91 -2.03 -7.77 -14.78
C PRO A 91 -2.36 -6.40 -15.36
N ASP A 92 -1.48 -5.43 -15.16
CA ASP A 92 -1.59 -4.11 -15.79
C ASP A 92 -1.44 -4.32 -17.31
N THR A 93 -2.51 -4.78 -17.96
CA THR A 93 -2.67 -4.60 -19.39
C THR A 93 -2.83 -3.10 -19.54
N LYS A 94 -1.71 -2.40 -19.74
CA LYS A 94 -1.72 -1.06 -20.31
C LYS A 94 -2.37 -1.22 -21.68
N LEU A 95 -3.70 -1.17 -21.72
CA LEU A 95 -4.45 -0.98 -22.95
C LEU A 95 -3.84 0.28 -23.56
N SER A 96 -3.40 0.24 -24.82
CA SER A 96 -2.93 1.46 -25.46
C SER A 96 -4.03 2.52 -25.33
N GLU A 97 -3.64 3.78 -25.30
CA GLU A 97 -4.55 4.90 -25.02
C GLU A 97 -5.84 4.81 -25.87
N ASP A 98 -5.70 4.44 -27.15
CA ASP A 98 -6.79 4.16 -28.08
C ASP A 98 -7.76 3.05 -27.61
N LYS A 99 -7.23 1.95 -27.06
CA LYS A 99 -8.05 0.83 -26.57
C LYS A 99 -8.79 1.19 -25.29
N HIS A 100 -8.25 2.10 -24.48
CA HIS A 100 -8.90 2.61 -23.29
C HIS A 100 -10.11 3.48 -23.66
N ASP A 101 -9.95 4.39 -24.63
CA ASP A 101 -11.04 5.26 -25.09
C ASP A 101 -12.16 4.49 -25.79
N GLN A 102 -11.79 3.48 -26.60
CA GLN A 102 -12.77 2.56 -27.20
C GLN A 102 -13.53 1.75 -26.15
N ALA A 103 -12.88 1.34 -25.05
CA ALA A 103 -13.57 0.65 -23.96
C ALA A 103 -14.51 1.59 -23.19
N ALA A 104 -14.08 2.84 -22.93
CA ALA A 104 -14.87 3.85 -22.24
C ALA A 104 -16.14 4.23 -23.02
N THR A 105 -16.01 4.46 -24.33
CA THR A 105 -17.14 4.76 -25.22
C THR A 105 -18.13 3.59 -25.29
N LYS A 106 -17.65 2.34 -25.44
CA LYS A 106 -18.49 1.13 -25.40
C LYS A 106 -19.25 0.99 -24.08
N LEU A 107 -18.59 1.26 -22.95
CA LEU A 107 -19.23 1.22 -21.64
C LEU A 107 -20.33 2.28 -21.53
N GLN A 108 -20.05 3.51 -21.97
CA GLN A 108 -21.03 4.59 -21.93
C GLN A 108 -22.27 4.28 -22.78
N MET A 109 -22.08 3.69 -23.96
CA MET A 109 -23.18 3.24 -24.83
C MET A 109 -24.03 2.16 -24.14
N LYS A 110 -23.40 1.16 -23.51
CA LYS A 110 -24.11 0.10 -22.80
C LYS A 110 -24.87 0.61 -21.57
N LEU A 111 -24.31 1.58 -20.84
CA LEU A 111 -25.00 2.25 -19.74
C LEU A 111 -26.24 3.02 -20.21
N LYS A 112 -26.13 3.75 -21.33
CA LYS A 112 -27.28 4.44 -21.94
C LYS A 112 -28.37 3.46 -22.37
N GLN A 113 -27.99 2.34 -22.99
CA GLN A 113 -28.94 1.30 -23.39
C GLN A 113 -29.66 0.70 -22.17
N LEU A 114 -28.92 0.32 -21.13
CA LEU A 114 -29.50 -0.18 -19.88
C LEU A 114 -30.41 0.86 -19.20
N GLN A 115 -30.08 2.16 -19.27
CA GLN A 115 -30.95 3.23 -18.79
C GLN A 115 -32.25 3.34 -19.60
N GLN A 116 -32.18 3.20 -20.93
CA GLN A 116 -33.35 3.21 -21.80
C GLN A 116 -34.26 1.99 -21.55
N GLU A 117 -33.68 0.80 -21.38
CA GLU A 117 -34.41 -0.43 -21.04
C GLU A 117 -35.10 -0.35 -19.67
N ARG A 118 -34.47 0.30 -18.69
CA ARG A 118 -35.09 0.56 -17.39
C ARG A 118 -36.28 1.53 -17.53
N LYS A 119 -36.14 2.59 -18.33
CA LYS A 119 -37.22 3.57 -18.57
C LYS A 119 -38.39 2.98 -19.36
N SER A 120 -38.14 2.12 -20.34
CA SER A 120 -39.20 1.50 -21.15
C SER A 120 -40.02 0.47 -20.35
N LYS A 121 -39.41 -0.24 -19.38
CA LYS A 121 -40.14 -1.10 -18.45
C LYS A 121 -40.94 -0.33 -17.40
N GLN A 122 -40.52 0.90 -17.05
CA GLN A 122 -41.22 1.73 -16.06
C GLN A 122 -42.51 2.39 -16.61
N GLY A 123 -42.71 2.37 -17.94
CA GLY A 123 -43.90 2.93 -18.60
C GLY A 123 -45.05 1.94 -18.86
N PHE A 124 -44.86 0.64 -18.65
CA PHE A 124 -45.85 -0.41 -18.96
C PHE A 124 -46.41 -1.15 -17.73
N GLY A 125 -46.24 -0.58 -16.54
CA GLY A 125 -46.88 -1.05 -15.32
C GLY A 125 -48.17 -0.28 -15.03
N ASN A 126 -49.32 -0.89 -15.38
CA ASN A 126 -50.64 -0.63 -14.81
C ASN A 126 -51.44 0.60 -15.31
N LYS A 127 -52.05 0.51 -16.50
CA LYS A 127 -53.39 1.08 -16.73
C LYS A 127 -54.40 -0.06 -16.66
N GLY A 128 -55.03 -0.19 -15.50
CA GLY A 128 -55.99 -1.24 -15.19
C GLY A 128 -57.15 -1.32 -16.17
N LYS A 129 -57.57 -2.55 -16.45
CA LYS A 129 -58.93 -2.88 -16.92
C LYS A 129 -59.93 -2.25 -15.95
N LYS A 130 -60.63 -1.22 -16.40
CA LYS A 130 -61.91 -0.76 -15.82
C LYS A 130 -62.91 -0.58 -16.95
N LYS A 131 -63.66 -1.65 -17.23
CA LYS A 131 -65.11 -1.70 -17.41
C LYS A 131 -65.49 -3.10 -17.86
#